data_AF-A0A661GNV3-F1
#
_entry.id   AF-A0A661GNV3-F1
#
_cell.length_a   1.000
_cell.length_b   1.000
_cell.length_c   1.000
_cell.angle_alpha   90.00
_cell.angle_beta   90.00
_cell.angle_gamma   90.00
#
_symmetry.space_group_name_H-M   'P 1'
#
loop_
_entity.id
_entity.type
_entity.pdbx_description
1 polymer ?
#
loop_
_entity_poly.entity_id
_entity_poly.type
_entity_poly.pdbx_seq_one_letter_code
_entity_poly.pdbx_strand_id
1 'polypeptide(L)'
;MWDEDAGQAVTCPFCGQDDVCDHLLAVVDKSIVECRHGRFTNYFGKFLTLLEDAFAEAMESGEPVDWGDELIREMWSDSVDDYDNDPNGVAINGFLAMRLLVSLLQESDGVEYSGNTYDGGGPGLSSALSVFYAEDPEAVCNQVMATLVDRLHVEH
;
A
#
# COMPACT_ATOMS: atom_id res chain seq x y z
N MET A 1 1.79 14.37 -12.80
CA MET A 1 2.94 13.45 -12.57
C MET A 1 3.80 13.37 -13.84
N TRP A 2 5.13 13.20 -13.73
CA TRP A 2 6.05 13.20 -14.87
C TRP A 2 6.94 11.95 -14.90
N ASP A 3 7.22 11.44 -16.10
CA ASP A 3 8.18 10.35 -16.34
C ASP A 3 9.54 10.96 -16.69
N GLU A 4 10.55 10.67 -15.87
CA GLU A 4 11.88 11.28 -16.00
C GLU A 4 12.60 10.82 -17.25
N ASP A 5 12.54 9.52 -17.49
CA ASP A 5 13.29 8.87 -18.55
C ASP A 5 12.67 9.18 -19.91
N ALA A 6 11.33 9.22 -19.97
CA ALA A 6 10.61 9.53 -21.19
C ALA A 6 10.47 11.04 -21.46
N GLY A 7 10.70 11.89 -20.45
CA GLY A 7 10.56 13.33 -20.59
C GLY A 7 9.14 13.76 -20.97
N GLN A 8 8.13 13.08 -20.45
CA GLN A 8 6.72 13.32 -20.76
C GLN A 8 5.81 13.15 -19.54
N ALA A 9 4.59 13.66 -19.62
CA ALA A 9 3.59 13.44 -18.60
C ALA A 9 3.18 11.96 -18.55
N VAL A 10 2.93 11.45 -17.34
CA VAL A 10 2.34 10.13 -17.14
C VAL A 10 0.91 10.16 -17.67
N THR A 11 0.56 9.21 -18.52
CA THR A 11 -0.78 9.10 -19.12
C THR A 11 -1.50 7.85 -18.63
N CYS A 12 -2.80 7.98 -18.41
CA CYS A 12 -3.65 6.86 -18.05
C CYS A 12 -3.76 5.87 -19.22
N PRO A 13 -3.52 4.56 -19.00
CA PRO A 13 -3.58 3.57 -20.07
C PRO A 13 -5.00 3.28 -20.58
N PHE A 14 -6.04 3.69 -19.84
CA PHE A 14 -7.44 3.43 -20.18
C PHE A 14 -8.11 4.57 -20.96
N CYS A 15 -7.83 5.83 -20.61
CA CYS A 15 -8.47 6.99 -21.26
C CYS A 15 -7.49 7.97 -21.93
N GLY A 16 -6.18 7.75 -21.79
CA GLY A 16 -5.14 8.57 -22.41
C GLY A 16 -5.00 9.99 -21.84
N GLN A 17 -5.70 10.32 -20.76
CA GLN A 17 -5.55 11.61 -20.09
C GLN A 17 -4.19 11.69 -19.38
N ASP A 18 -3.56 12.85 -19.47
CA ASP A 18 -2.48 13.23 -18.57
C ASP A 18 -3.08 13.64 -17.22
N ASP A 19 -2.48 13.16 -16.12
CA ASP A 19 -2.87 13.49 -14.74
C ASP A 19 -4.06 12.71 -14.14
N VAL A 20 -4.77 13.31 -13.17
CA VAL A 20 -5.80 12.66 -12.35
C VAL A 20 -7.07 12.44 -13.19
N CYS A 21 -7.44 11.18 -13.36
CA CYS A 21 -8.67 10.76 -14.03
C CYS A 21 -9.42 9.73 -13.18
N ASP A 22 -10.64 9.36 -13.60
CA ASP A 22 -11.49 8.41 -12.88
C ASP A 22 -10.87 7.02 -12.72
N HIS A 23 -9.90 6.66 -13.57
CA HIS A 23 -9.16 5.40 -13.54
C HIS A 23 -7.97 5.41 -12.58
N LEU A 24 -7.63 6.55 -11.97
CA LEU A 24 -6.48 6.65 -11.07
C LEU A 24 -6.76 5.86 -9.78
N LEU A 25 -6.06 4.74 -9.61
CA LEU A 25 -6.25 3.84 -8.49
C LEU A 25 -5.44 4.30 -7.28
N ALA A 26 -4.13 4.51 -7.44
CA ALA A 26 -3.27 4.93 -6.34
C ALA A 26 -2.02 5.66 -6.85
N VAL A 27 -1.55 6.65 -6.09
CA VAL A 27 -0.21 7.22 -6.20
C VAL A 27 0.50 6.94 -4.88
N VAL A 28 1.42 5.98 -4.89
CA VAL A 28 2.16 5.54 -3.71
C VAL A 28 3.52 6.20 -3.71
N ASP A 29 3.78 7.00 -2.69
CA ASP A 29 5.09 7.56 -2.43
C ASP A 29 5.92 6.58 -1.60
N LYS A 30 6.96 6.03 -2.23
CA LYS A 30 7.87 5.06 -1.61
C LYS A 30 8.89 5.72 -0.68
N SER A 31 9.12 7.02 -0.83
CA SER A 31 10.10 7.80 -0.07
C SER A 31 9.58 8.22 1.30
N ILE A 32 8.29 8.53 1.42
CA ILE A 32 7.67 8.92 2.68
C ILE A 32 6.53 8.01 3.14
N VAL A 33 6.33 6.87 2.47
CA VAL A 33 5.42 5.80 2.92
C VAL A 33 3.96 6.27 2.97
N GLU A 34 3.48 6.83 1.86
CA GLU A 34 2.15 7.48 1.81
C GLU A 34 1.38 7.15 0.51
N CYS A 35 0.07 6.93 0.61
CA CYS A 35 -0.84 6.89 -0.53
C CYS A 35 -1.41 8.30 -0.80
N ARG A 36 -0.74 9.07 -1.66
CA ARG A 36 -0.97 10.51 -1.86
C ARG A 36 -2.21 10.86 -2.68
N HIS A 37 -2.62 9.99 -3.60
CA HIS A 37 -3.71 10.26 -4.54
C HIS A 37 -4.35 9.00 -5.08
N GLY A 38 -5.48 9.18 -5.78
CA GLY A 38 -6.25 8.10 -6.41
C GLY A 38 -7.39 7.60 -5.54
N ARG A 39 -8.14 6.64 -6.06
CA ARG A 39 -9.30 6.07 -5.35
C ARG A 39 -8.91 5.43 -4.00
N PHE A 40 -7.75 4.78 -3.95
CA PHE A 40 -7.28 4.03 -2.78
C PHE A 40 -6.92 4.91 -1.58
N THR A 41 -6.66 6.22 -1.77
CA THR A 41 -6.42 7.15 -0.65
C THR A 41 -7.59 7.15 0.35
N ASN A 42 -8.84 6.94 -0.10
CA ASN A 42 -10.01 6.83 0.78
C ASN A 42 -10.04 5.53 1.61
N TYR A 43 -9.28 4.52 1.19
CA TYR A 43 -9.19 3.20 1.81
C TYR A 43 -7.93 3.05 2.68
N PHE A 44 -6.93 3.91 2.48
CA PHE A 44 -5.61 3.76 3.07
C PHE A 44 -5.60 3.75 4.61
N GLY A 45 -6.38 4.62 5.25
CA GLY A 45 -6.52 4.58 6.72
C GLY A 45 -7.09 3.25 7.21
N LYS A 46 -8.14 2.76 6.54
CA LYS A 46 -8.75 1.46 6.87
C LYS A 46 -7.79 0.29 6.62
N PHE A 47 -6.97 0.37 5.57
CA PHE A 47 -5.93 -0.62 5.28
C PHE A 47 -4.94 -0.75 6.44
N LEU A 48 -4.44 0.38 6.97
CA LEU A 48 -3.52 0.37 8.12
C LEU A 48 -4.21 -0.13 9.39
N THR A 49 -5.42 0.34 9.67
CA THR A 49 -6.19 -0.10 10.84
C THR A 49 -6.45 -1.61 10.84
N LEU A 50 -6.70 -2.23 9.68
CA LEU A 50 -6.86 -3.69 9.62
C LEU A 50 -5.59 -4.45 10.03
N LEU A 51 -4.42 -3.95 9.64
CA LEU A 51 -3.14 -4.55 10.04
C LEU A 51 -2.91 -4.37 11.55
N GLU A 52 -3.12 -3.15 12.06
CA GLU A 52 -2.99 -2.81 13.47
C GLU A 52 -3.92 -3.65 14.36
N ASP A 53 -5.20 -3.72 14.00
CA ASP A 53 -6.21 -4.47 14.75
C ASP A 53 -5.89 -5.97 14.77
N ALA A 54 -5.52 -6.56 13.63
CA ALA A 54 -5.18 -7.99 13.55
C ALA A 54 -3.96 -8.34 14.40
N PHE A 55 -2.95 -7.48 14.41
CA PHE A 55 -1.75 -7.68 15.23
C PHE A 55 -2.04 -7.46 16.71
N ALA A 56 -2.85 -6.45 17.06
CA ALA A 56 -3.25 -6.21 18.43
C ALA A 56 -4.02 -7.41 19.00
N GLU A 57 -5.00 -7.93 18.26
CA GLU A 57 -5.76 -9.12 18.64
C GLU A 57 -4.85 -10.35 18.84
N ALA A 58 -3.91 -10.57 17.90
CA ALA A 58 -2.92 -11.64 18.02
C ALA A 58 -2.05 -11.52 19.29
N MET A 59 -1.55 -10.31 19.59
CA MET A 59 -0.73 -10.06 20.79
C MET A 59 -1.54 -10.25 22.09
N GLU A 60 -2.78 -9.78 22.10
CA GLU A 60 -3.68 -9.93 23.25
C GLU A 60 -4.07 -11.39 23.51
N SER A 61 -4.18 -12.22 22.45
CA SER A 61 -4.48 -13.65 22.58
C SER A 61 -3.34 -14.43 23.28
N GLY A 62 -2.10 -13.99 23.07
CA GLY A 62 -0.88 -14.68 23.53
C GLY A 62 -0.62 -16.02 22.84
N GLU A 63 -1.40 -16.41 21.83
CA GLU A 63 -1.18 -17.63 21.07
C GLU A 63 -0.15 -17.42 19.96
N PRO A 64 0.66 -18.44 19.63
CA PRO A 64 1.51 -18.38 18.45
C PRO A 64 0.68 -18.20 17.18
N VAL A 65 1.05 -17.23 16.36
CA VAL A 65 0.41 -16.97 15.07
C VAL A 65 1.38 -17.32 13.94
N ASP A 66 0.91 -18.10 12.96
CA ASP A 66 1.62 -18.34 11.70
C ASP A 66 0.89 -17.61 10.56
N TRP A 67 1.35 -16.39 10.27
CA TRP A 67 0.86 -15.64 9.12
C TRP A 67 1.31 -16.33 7.82
N GLY A 68 0.37 -16.68 6.94
CA GLY A 68 0.69 -17.35 5.67
C GLY A 68 1.49 -16.46 4.70
N ASP A 69 1.29 -15.15 4.77
CA ASP A 69 1.95 -14.16 3.92
C ASP A 69 3.32 -13.75 4.49
N GLU A 70 4.35 -13.74 3.64
CA GLU A 70 5.72 -13.43 4.04
C GLU A 70 5.89 -11.98 4.53
N LEU A 71 5.24 -11.00 3.88
CA LEU A 71 5.33 -9.60 4.28
C LEU A 71 4.57 -9.34 5.57
N ILE A 72 3.42 -10.00 5.77
CA ILE A 72 2.68 -9.93 7.04
C ILE A 72 3.51 -10.56 8.16
N ARG A 73 4.16 -11.71 7.91
CA ARG A 73 5.03 -12.36 8.90
C ARG A 73 6.24 -11.50 9.26
N GLU A 74 6.86 -10.84 8.27
CA GLU A 74 7.96 -9.89 8.49
C GLU A 74 7.50 -8.70 9.32
N MET A 75 6.36 -8.08 8.98
CA MET A 75 5.76 -6.99 9.76
C MET A 75 5.44 -7.41 11.19
N TRP A 76 4.87 -8.61 11.37
CA TRP A 76 4.53 -9.14 12.69
C TRP A 76 5.76 -9.27 13.58
N SER A 77 6.86 -9.78 13.03
CA SER A 77 8.12 -9.89 13.77
C SER A 77 8.61 -8.52 14.25
N ASP A 78 8.59 -7.51 13.38
CA ASP A 78 8.98 -6.14 13.73
C ASP A 78 8.04 -5.57 14.82
N SER A 79 6.72 -5.77 14.68
CA SER A 79 5.73 -5.28 15.63
C SER A 79 5.86 -5.92 17.02
N VAL A 80 6.18 -7.21 17.10
CA VAL A 80 6.42 -7.91 18.38
C VAL A 80 7.66 -7.35 19.07
N ASP A 81 8.76 -7.17 18.32
CA ASP A 81 9.99 -6.60 18.86
C ASP A 81 9.77 -5.18 19.39
N ASP A 82 8.98 -4.35 18.68
CA ASP A 82 8.63 -3.00 19.13
C ASP A 82 7.72 -3.02 20.37
N TYR A 83 6.70 -3.89 20.39
CA TYR A 83 5.74 -3.98 21.50
C TYR A 83 6.39 -4.43 22.82
N ASP A 84 7.35 -5.37 22.76
CA ASP A 84 8.11 -5.82 23.93
C ASP A 84 8.94 -4.68 24.55
N ASN A 85 9.33 -3.68 23.74
CA ASN A 85 10.10 -2.52 24.19
C ASN A 85 9.22 -1.33 24.62
N ASP A 86 8.06 -1.14 23.98
CA ASP A 86 7.09 -0.08 24.31
C ASP A 86 5.63 -0.58 24.09
N PRO A 87 4.96 -1.08 25.14
CA PRO A 87 3.64 -1.71 25.02
C PRO A 87 2.49 -0.71 24.83
N ASN A 88 2.77 0.54 24.41
CA ASN A 88 1.77 1.59 24.25
C ASN A 88 1.07 1.60 22.88
N GLY A 89 1.13 0.50 22.14
CA GLY A 89 0.40 0.31 20.89
C GLY A 89 1.13 -0.65 19.95
N VAL A 90 0.43 -1.13 18.93
CA VAL A 90 1.05 -1.89 17.85
C VAL A 90 1.61 -0.91 16.83
N ALA A 91 2.92 -0.95 16.61
CA ALA A 91 3.55 -0.20 15.54
C ALA A 91 3.63 -1.07 14.27
N ILE A 92 3.08 -0.58 13.16
CA ILE A 92 3.22 -1.24 11.85
C ILE A 92 4.42 -0.66 11.12
N ASN A 93 5.30 -1.52 10.61
CA ASN A 93 6.38 -1.10 9.73
C ASN A 93 5.78 -0.59 8.41
N GLY A 94 5.75 0.74 8.27
CA GLY A 94 5.14 1.39 7.12
C GLY A 94 5.77 0.99 5.78
N PHE A 95 7.09 0.74 5.71
CA PHE A 95 7.74 0.31 4.47
C PHE A 95 7.22 -1.05 3.99
N LEU A 96 7.08 -2.00 4.92
CA LEU A 96 6.52 -3.31 4.62
C LEU A 96 5.03 -3.21 4.29
N ALA A 97 4.28 -2.34 4.98
CA ALA A 97 2.88 -2.08 4.66
C ALA A 97 2.71 -1.53 3.24
N MET A 98 3.62 -0.66 2.75
CA MET A 98 3.56 -0.17 1.37
C MET A 98 3.94 -1.24 0.36
N ARG A 99 4.91 -2.11 0.68
CA ARG A 99 5.24 -3.26 -0.16
C ARG A 99 4.04 -4.21 -0.28
N LEU A 100 3.35 -4.48 0.83
CA LEU A 100 2.14 -5.29 0.84
C LEU A 100 1.03 -4.62 0.02
N LEU A 101 0.78 -3.32 0.22
CA LEU A 101 -0.20 -2.57 -0.57
C LEU A 101 0.09 -2.66 -2.08
N VAL A 102 1.34 -2.43 -2.50
CA VAL A 102 1.74 -2.55 -3.91
C VAL A 102 1.47 -3.95 -4.45
N SER A 103 1.82 -5.00 -3.71
CA SER A 103 1.53 -6.39 -4.09
C SER A 103 0.03 -6.61 -4.27
N LEU A 104 -0.78 -6.20 -3.29
CA LEU A 104 -2.23 -6.39 -3.33
C LEU A 104 -2.89 -5.62 -4.48
N LEU A 105 -2.43 -4.39 -4.78
CA LEU A 105 -2.91 -3.62 -5.92
C LEU A 105 -2.63 -4.34 -7.25
N GLN A 106 -1.41 -4.87 -7.42
CA GLN A 106 -1.02 -5.61 -8.64
C GLN A 106 -1.81 -6.92 -8.79
N GLU A 107 -2.08 -7.62 -7.68
CA GLU A 107 -2.87 -8.85 -7.68
C GLU A 107 -4.37 -8.63 -7.91
N SER A 108 -4.85 -7.42 -7.64
CA SER A 108 -6.25 -7.02 -7.80
C SER A 108 -6.49 -6.26 -9.11
N ASP A 109 -5.80 -6.63 -10.18
CA ASP A 109 -5.89 -6.01 -11.52
C ASP A 109 -5.49 -4.51 -11.59
N GLY A 110 -4.80 -4.00 -10.59
CA GLY A 110 -4.16 -2.68 -10.62
C GLY A 110 -2.99 -2.66 -11.61
N VAL A 111 -3.06 -1.79 -12.61
CA VAL A 111 -2.03 -1.62 -13.63
C VAL A 111 -1.04 -0.54 -13.18
N GLU A 112 0.18 -0.97 -12.83
CA GLU A 112 1.28 -0.04 -12.53
C GLU A 112 1.80 0.61 -13.81
N TYR A 113 2.03 1.91 -13.76
CA TYR A 113 2.79 2.62 -14.78
C TYR A 113 4.26 2.21 -14.70
N SER A 114 4.81 1.72 -15.82
CA SER A 114 6.14 1.08 -15.85
C SER A 114 7.33 2.04 -15.90
N GLY A 115 7.10 3.35 -16.04
CA GLY A 115 8.18 4.35 -16.14
C GLY A 115 8.63 4.90 -14.78
N ASN A 116 9.75 5.61 -14.78
CA ASN A 116 10.30 6.21 -13.57
C ASN A 116 9.56 7.52 -13.24
N THR A 117 8.55 7.41 -12.38
CA THR A 117 7.69 8.55 -12.02
C THR A 117 8.18 9.28 -10.79
N TYR A 118 8.22 10.61 -10.87
CA TYR A 118 8.58 11.48 -9.77
C TYR A 118 7.59 12.64 -9.62
N ASP A 119 7.54 13.16 -8.40
CA ASP A 119 6.96 14.48 -8.14
C ASP A 119 8.07 15.53 -8.22
N GLY A 120 7.85 16.56 -9.04
CA GLY A 120 8.83 17.60 -9.37
C GLY A 120 9.02 18.60 -8.23
N GLY A 121 9.58 18.15 -7.11
CA GLY A 121 10.05 19.02 -6.04
C GLY A 121 11.32 19.78 -6.41
N GLY A 122 11.67 20.80 -5.61
CA GLY A 122 12.99 21.45 -5.69
C GLY A 122 14.15 20.47 -5.45
N PRO A 123 15.41 20.89 -5.64
CA PRO A 123 16.57 20.02 -5.42
C PRO A 123 16.54 19.32 -4.06
N GLY A 124 16.57 17.99 -4.05
CA GLY A 124 16.49 17.16 -2.84
C GLY A 124 15.07 16.85 -2.34
N LEU A 125 14.02 17.24 -3.07
CA LEU A 125 12.61 17.00 -2.73
C LEU A 125 11.91 16.07 -3.73
N SER A 126 12.66 15.35 -4.57
CA SER A 126 12.11 14.35 -5.49
C SER A 126 11.73 13.08 -4.73
N SER A 127 10.47 12.68 -4.84
CA SER A 127 9.98 11.40 -4.34
C SER A 127 9.91 10.35 -5.46
N ALA A 128 10.27 9.11 -5.14
CA ALA A 128 10.00 7.98 -6.02
C ALA A 128 8.53 7.56 -5.87
N LEU A 129 7.77 7.62 -6.97
CA LEU A 129 6.36 7.27 -6.98
C LEU A 129 6.14 5.93 -7.69
N SER A 130 5.14 5.18 -7.23
CA SER A 130 4.43 4.20 -8.05
C SER A 130 3.03 4.71 -8.35
N VAL A 131 2.65 4.66 -9.62
CA VAL A 131 1.32 5.12 -10.08
C VAL A 131 0.55 3.93 -10.60
N PHE A 132 -0.64 3.71 -10.05
CA PHE A 132 -1.53 2.63 -10.42
C PHE A 132 -2.82 3.16 -11.03
N TYR A 133 -3.30 2.44 -12.04
CA TYR A 133 -4.59 2.67 -12.68
C TYR A 133 -5.44 1.40 -12.65
N ALA A 134 -6.75 1.55 -12.76
CA ALA A 134 -7.68 0.44 -13.00
C ALA A 134 -8.86 0.92 -13.84
N GLU A 135 -9.47 0.01 -14.62
CA GLU A 135 -10.69 0.31 -15.37
C GLU A 135 -11.87 0.62 -14.43
N ASP A 136 -11.95 -0.11 -13.30
CA ASP A 136 -12.87 0.16 -12.19
C ASP A 136 -12.09 0.21 -10.86
N PRO A 137 -11.56 1.38 -10.46
CA PRO A 137 -10.76 1.49 -9.24
C PRO A 137 -11.52 1.16 -7.96
N GLU A 138 -12.84 1.33 -7.93
CA GLU A 138 -13.66 1.02 -6.76
C GLU A 138 -13.74 -0.50 -6.55
N ALA A 139 -13.95 -1.27 -7.62
CA ALA A 139 -13.92 -2.73 -7.57
C ALA A 139 -12.55 -3.23 -7.08
N VAL A 140 -11.46 -2.66 -7.61
CA VAL A 140 -10.09 -3.02 -7.21
C VAL A 140 -9.83 -2.70 -5.73
N CYS A 141 -10.23 -1.52 -5.24
CA CYS A 141 -10.10 -1.19 -3.82
C CYS A 141 -10.80 -2.22 -2.93
N ASN A 142 -12.04 -2.60 -3.27
CA ASN A 142 -12.80 -3.56 -2.50
C ASN A 142 -12.14 -4.96 -2.51
N GLN A 143 -11.59 -5.37 -3.65
CA GLN A 143 -10.86 -6.63 -3.78
C GLN A 143 -9.58 -6.62 -2.93
N VAL A 144 -8.78 -5.55 -2.98
CA VAL A 144 -7.58 -5.40 -2.13
C VAL A 144 -7.93 -5.56 -0.65
N MET A 145 -8.99 -4.90 -0.18
CA MET A 145 -9.41 -4.98 1.21
C MET A 145 -9.91 -6.38 1.59
N ALA A 146 -10.64 -7.06 0.70
CA ALA A 146 -11.09 -8.43 0.93
C ALA A 146 -9.90 -9.40 0.99
N THR A 147 -8.96 -9.29 0.04
CA THR A 147 -7.75 -10.12 0.00
C THR A 147 -6.87 -9.88 1.23
N LEU A 148 -6.75 -8.63 1.71
CA LEU A 148 -6.05 -8.36 2.96
C LEU A 148 -6.70 -9.08 4.14
N VAL A 149 -8.02 -8.97 4.29
CA VAL A 149 -8.76 -9.65 5.35
C VAL A 149 -8.57 -11.17 5.27
N ASP A 150 -8.62 -11.75 4.07
CA ASP A 150 -8.37 -13.18 3.87
C ASP A 150 -6.94 -13.58 4.29
N ARG A 151 -5.93 -12.76 3.98
CA ARG A 151 -4.53 -13.00 4.41
C ARG A 151 -4.29 -12.80 5.90
N LEU A 152 -5.12 -11.99 6.56
CA LEU A 152 -5.10 -11.76 8.00
C LEU A 152 -5.94 -12.80 8.77
N HIS A 153 -6.56 -13.77 8.12
CA HIS A 153 -7.13 -14.91 8.84
C HIS A 153 -6.01 -15.87 9.25
N VAL A 154 -5.84 -16.03 10.56
CA VAL A 154 -4.95 -17.04 11.15
C VAL A 154 -5.66 -18.39 11.09
N GLU A 155 -5.03 -19.39 10.49
CA GLU A 155 -5.47 -20.79 10.66
C GLU A 155 -4.96 -21.28 12.03
N HIS A 156 -5.88 -21.49 12.97
CA HIS A 156 -5.60 -22.07 14.30
C HIS A 156 -5.42 -23.60 14.25
#